data_AF-A0A9W4U6Y6-F1
#
_entry.id   AF-A0A9W4U6Y6-F1
#
_cell.length_a   1.000
_cell.length_b   1.000
_cell.length_c   1.000
_cell.angle_alpha   90.00
_cell.angle_beta   90.00
_cell.angle_gamma   90.00
#
_symmetry.space_group_name_H-M   'P 1'
#
loop_
_entity.id
_entity.type
_entity.pdbx_description
1 polymer ?
#
loop_
_entity_poly.entity_id
_entity_poly.type
_entity_poly.pdbx_seq_one_letter_code
_entity_poly.pdbx_strand_id
1 'polypeptide(L)'
;MKSCRRNVRGVFLCTFHKLDSAWAFPASPQKPTRNQGPWSCQPQPSARLHTFCFLHPHLDKLVVVTLPDAVRRSSNRKKSRLLDWMCSASFAGVAHPPTGGAFVLEPPKQTSTESNKNRQRAHFEPSVVKSDLLRCQRAWHPRSEAPPSAHRLPSRSLSALITRGCGEKSSREGKASDRTVVAQLPIASPILSVQRQAWYKIKMKLSILFSVAATVTPILAQNATKPTPDKDGKYEISAEGIRGLFIPYGASIANLFINDTNGIERDIVLGFDNATHYAEDEFHPHLGGVPGRYANRIKNSTFVIDGVEYNVTPNENNGADTLHGGPDGWDYRDFEVVSHTSDSITFSIVDPDGKEGFPGEVISYITYTMTKNTWSFKMVALSTTKKTPIMLSSHVYWNLDGFANPDTPTASNHTLHLPHSGQRIGVDNILIPDGTILPNEKYSVNDFWSSPKQLGANLTSPEILGNCGFNCTGYDNAYLVNRAQNGPYDWRTSGPVATLASEWSGIQIDVFSDQDAFQVYSCPGQNGSLPIKSTQGLDSRPRVVEKYGCVVMEVEDWIDAINQPEWQREKKHIFGPNDPAYVLEASYVFSVN
;
A
#
# COMPACT_ATOMS: atom_id res chain seq x y z
N MET A 1 3.01 -44.34 0.76
CA MET A 1 4.49 -44.31 0.75
C MET A 1 4.99 -45.68 1.19
N LYS A 2 6.08 -46.24 0.62
CA LYS A 2 6.58 -47.58 1.00
C LYS A 2 7.98 -47.60 1.59
N SER A 3 8.86 -46.69 1.21
CA SER A 3 10.10 -46.38 1.94
C SER A 3 10.68 -45.04 1.48
N CYS A 4 11.62 -44.51 2.28
CA CYS A 4 12.56 -43.47 1.89
C CYS A 4 14.00 -43.94 2.17
N ARG A 5 14.98 -43.48 1.40
CA ARG A 5 16.40 -43.55 1.76
C ARG A 5 17.10 -42.23 1.45
N ARG A 6 18.02 -41.82 2.33
CA ARG A 6 18.88 -40.65 2.18
C ARG A 6 20.14 -41.04 1.40
N ASN A 7 20.55 -40.23 0.43
CA ASN A 7 21.80 -40.43 -0.31
C ASN A 7 22.95 -39.62 0.34
N VAL A 8 24.21 -39.90 -0.03
CA VAL A 8 25.45 -39.32 0.54
C VAL A 8 25.60 -37.80 0.32
N ARG A 9 24.65 -37.17 -0.38
CA ARG A 9 24.50 -35.71 -0.51
C ARG A 9 23.20 -35.16 0.12
N GLY A 10 22.72 -35.80 1.19
CA GLY A 10 21.63 -35.30 2.04
C GLY A 10 20.19 -35.48 1.52
N VAL A 11 19.99 -35.61 0.21
CA VAL A 11 18.67 -35.75 -0.45
C VAL A 11 18.01 -37.10 -0.14
N PHE A 12 16.68 -37.09 0.12
CA PHE A 12 15.86 -38.29 0.25
C PHE A 12 15.19 -38.69 -1.07
N LEU A 13 15.22 -39.97 -1.41
CA LEU A 13 14.35 -40.58 -2.43
C LEU A 13 13.31 -41.47 -1.76
N CYS A 14 12.05 -41.37 -2.19
CA CYS A 14 10.93 -42.11 -1.61
C CYS A 14 10.03 -42.73 -2.70
N THR A 15 9.35 -43.83 -2.38
CA THR A 15 8.49 -44.57 -3.33
C THR A 15 7.04 -44.70 -2.89
N PHE A 16 6.12 -44.77 -3.86
CA PHE A 16 4.67 -44.82 -3.68
C PHE A 16 4.05 -45.94 -4.53
N HIS A 17 2.81 -46.34 -4.20
CA HIS A 17 2.09 -47.39 -4.91
C HIS A 17 1.33 -46.84 -6.13
N LYS A 18 1.14 -47.71 -7.13
CA LYS A 18 0.34 -47.45 -8.34
C LYS A 18 -1.12 -47.83 -8.07
N LEU A 19 -2.05 -46.93 -8.40
CA LEU A 19 -3.47 -47.22 -8.51
C LEU A 19 -3.81 -47.41 -9.99
N ASP A 20 -4.44 -48.54 -10.31
CA ASP A 20 -5.06 -48.79 -11.60
C ASP A 20 -6.57 -48.85 -11.39
N SER A 21 -7.32 -48.14 -12.23
CA SER A 21 -8.78 -48.29 -12.31
C SER A 21 -9.21 -48.19 -13.77
N ALA A 22 -10.14 -49.05 -14.16
CA ALA A 22 -10.72 -49.09 -15.49
C ALA A 22 -12.24 -49.15 -15.34
N TRP A 23 -12.95 -48.32 -16.09
CA TRP A 23 -14.41 -48.23 -16.07
C TRP A 23 -14.95 -48.45 -17.48
N ALA A 24 -15.95 -49.33 -17.58
CA ALA A 24 -16.69 -49.59 -18.81
C ALA A 24 -18.04 -48.87 -18.76
N PHE A 25 -18.50 -48.37 -19.91
CA PHE A 25 -19.81 -47.70 -20.03
C PHE A 25 -20.92 -48.69 -20.42
N PRO A 26 -22.11 -48.61 -19.80
CA PRO A 26 -23.29 -49.35 -20.24
C PRO A 26 -23.91 -48.72 -21.49
N ALA A 27 -24.51 -49.54 -22.36
CA ALA A 27 -25.23 -49.09 -23.55
C ALA A 27 -26.75 -48.99 -23.31
N SER A 28 -27.41 -48.11 -24.07
CA SER A 28 -28.88 -47.95 -24.10
C SER A 28 -29.36 -48.00 -25.56
N PRO A 29 -30.55 -48.55 -25.89
CA PRO A 29 -30.77 -49.18 -27.19
C PRO A 29 -31.33 -48.25 -28.28
N GLN A 30 -30.92 -48.49 -29.53
CA GLN A 30 -31.65 -48.07 -30.73
C GLN A 30 -31.90 -49.27 -31.66
N LYS A 31 -33.04 -49.26 -32.36
CA LYS A 31 -33.43 -50.30 -33.33
C LYS A 31 -32.80 -50.06 -34.72
N PRO A 32 -32.66 -51.11 -35.57
CA PRO A 32 -31.71 -51.08 -36.67
C PRO A 32 -32.30 -50.76 -38.04
N THR A 33 -31.50 -50.14 -38.91
CA THR A 33 -31.64 -50.21 -40.37
C THR A 33 -30.28 -50.36 -41.06
N ARG A 34 -30.27 -51.13 -42.15
CA ARG A 34 -29.24 -51.28 -43.19
C ARG A 34 -28.66 -49.92 -43.68
N ASN A 35 -27.49 -49.81 -44.32
CA ASN A 35 -26.82 -50.77 -45.21
C ASN A 35 -25.32 -50.43 -45.50
N GLN A 36 -24.57 -51.42 -46.05
CA GLN A 36 -23.34 -51.31 -46.88
C GLN A 36 -21.99 -50.75 -46.34
N GLY A 37 -20.90 -51.43 -46.75
CA GLY A 37 -19.63 -50.79 -47.15
C GLY A 37 -18.41 -50.95 -46.21
N PRO A 38 -17.35 -51.70 -46.59
CA PRO A 38 -16.18 -51.91 -45.73
C PRO A 38 -14.90 -51.20 -46.22
N TRP A 39 -14.23 -50.46 -45.33
CA TRP A 39 -12.78 -50.23 -45.34
C TRP A 39 -12.25 -50.16 -43.91
N SER A 40 -11.12 -50.81 -43.64
CA SER A 40 -10.59 -51.01 -42.28
C SER A 40 -9.28 -50.25 -42.04
N CYS A 41 -9.27 -49.41 -41.01
CA CYS A 41 -8.06 -48.84 -40.42
C CYS A 41 -8.01 -49.17 -38.92
N GLN A 42 -6.94 -49.79 -38.44
CA GLN A 42 -6.75 -50.04 -37.01
C GLN A 42 -6.17 -48.81 -36.30
N PRO A 43 -6.63 -48.46 -35.07
CA PRO A 43 -6.03 -47.40 -34.27
C PRO A 43 -4.70 -47.85 -33.65
N GLN A 44 -3.68 -46.99 -33.73
CA GLN A 44 -2.43 -47.11 -32.97
C GLN A 44 -2.67 -46.82 -31.47
N PRO A 45 -1.89 -47.43 -30.54
CA PRO A 45 -2.06 -47.22 -29.11
C PRO A 45 -1.59 -45.83 -28.63
N SER A 46 -2.22 -45.33 -27.58
CA SER A 46 -1.94 -44.02 -26.96
C SER A 46 -0.50 -43.86 -26.47
N ALA A 47 0.13 -42.72 -26.77
CA ALA A 47 1.41 -42.32 -26.21
C ALA A 47 1.35 -42.15 -24.68
N ARG A 48 2.46 -42.48 -23.99
CA ARG A 48 2.61 -42.30 -22.54
C ARG A 48 3.46 -41.07 -22.23
N LEU A 49 3.18 -40.45 -21.09
CA LEU A 49 3.90 -39.30 -20.54
C LEU A 49 4.49 -39.68 -19.16
N HIS A 50 5.68 -39.19 -18.86
CA HIS A 50 6.34 -39.37 -17.57
C HIS A 50 6.61 -38.02 -16.92
N THR A 51 6.08 -37.84 -15.71
CA THR A 51 6.22 -36.63 -14.90
C THR A 51 7.24 -36.85 -13.78
N PHE A 52 8.14 -35.89 -13.59
CA PHE A 52 9.14 -35.85 -12.53
C PHE A 52 8.95 -34.57 -11.72
N CYS A 53 9.08 -34.68 -10.39
CA CYS A 53 8.92 -33.56 -9.46
C CYS A 53 10.20 -33.40 -8.63
N PHE A 54 10.65 -32.16 -8.43
CA PHE A 54 11.85 -31.84 -7.68
C PHE A 54 11.58 -30.70 -6.69
N LEU A 55 12.14 -30.78 -5.48
CA LEU A 55 12.24 -29.66 -4.55
C LEU A 55 13.53 -28.89 -4.84
N HIS A 56 13.45 -27.57 -4.99
CA HIS A 56 14.63 -26.73 -5.20
C HIS A 56 15.18 -26.23 -3.84
N PRO A 57 16.42 -26.59 -3.44
CA PRO A 57 16.89 -26.51 -2.04
C PRO A 57 17.15 -25.09 -1.49
N HIS A 58 16.81 -24.04 -2.25
CA HIS A 58 16.93 -22.63 -1.85
C HIS A 58 15.75 -21.78 -2.34
N LEU A 59 14.61 -22.37 -2.76
CA LEU A 59 13.46 -21.62 -3.29
C LEU A 59 12.08 -22.15 -2.85
N ASP A 60 12.02 -23.26 -2.07
CA ASP A 60 10.79 -23.89 -1.53
C ASP A 60 9.60 -24.00 -2.50
N LYS A 61 9.91 -24.22 -3.77
CA LYS A 61 8.95 -24.46 -4.85
C LYS A 61 9.15 -25.85 -5.45
N LEU A 62 8.04 -26.54 -5.67
CA LEU A 62 8.00 -27.83 -6.35
C LEU A 62 8.02 -27.61 -7.86
N VAL A 63 9.10 -28.03 -8.53
CA VAL A 63 9.22 -27.95 -9.99
C VAL A 63 8.77 -29.27 -10.60
N VAL A 64 7.80 -29.22 -11.51
CA VAL A 64 7.18 -30.38 -12.15
C VAL A 64 7.48 -30.35 -13.65
N VAL A 65 8.07 -31.43 -14.17
CA VAL A 65 8.46 -31.55 -15.59
C VAL A 65 7.89 -32.84 -16.17
N THR A 66 7.17 -32.73 -17.29
CA THR A 66 6.55 -33.87 -17.98
C THR A 66 7.14 -34.05 -19.38
N LEU A 67 7.53 -35.28 -19.72
CA LEU A 67 8.16 -35.63 -20.99
C LEU A 67 7.46 -36.84 -21.67
N PRO A 68 7.32 -36.85 -23.01
CA PRO A 68 6.83 -38.02 -23.75
C PRO A 68 7.87 -39.15 -23.79
N ASP A 69 7.41 -40.39 -23.97
CA ASP A 69 8.19 -41.65 -23.81
C ASP A 69 9.29 -41.89 -24.88
N ALA A 70 9.78 -40.84 -25.55
CA ALA A 70 10.80 -40.89 -26.60
C ALA A 70 12.26 -40.94 -26.08
N VAL A 71 12.50 -41.02 -24.76
CA VAL A 71 13.85 -41.04 -24.16
C VAL A 71 14.12 -42.30 -23.32
N ARG A 72 13.64 -43.45 -23.81
CA ARG A 72 13.91 -44.78 -23.23
C ARG A 72 14.98 -45.61 -23.96
N ARG A 73 15.54 -45.12 -25.06
CA ARG A 73 16.64 -45.76 -25.82
C ARG A 73 17.86 -44.83 -26.04
N SER A 74 18.46 -44.35 -24.95
CA SER A 74 19.80 -43.72 -24.96
C SER A 74 20.54 -44.03 -23.67
N SER A 75 21.82 -44.42 -23.76
CA SER A 75 22.62 -44.83 -22.59
C SER A 75 22.88 -43.69 -21.60
N ASN A 76 23.18 -44.04 -20.34
CA ASN A 76 23.25 -43.09 -19.22
C ASN A 76 24.19 -41.89 -19.44
N ARG A 77 25.27 -42.05 -20.23
CA ARG A 77 26.18 -40.94 -20.59
C ARG A 77 25.53 -39.80 -21.40
N LYS A 78 24.41 -40.04 -22.09
CA LYS A 78 23.64 -38.97 -22.75
C LYS A 78 22.65 -38.25 -21.83
N LYS A 79 22.24 -38.87 -20.70
CA LYS A 79 21.30 -38.26 -19.76
C LYS A 79 21.96 -37.23 -18.83
N SER A 80 23.20 -37.43 -18.38
CA SER A 80 23.91 -36.38 -17.64
C SER A 80 24.13 -35.15 -18.53
N ARG A 81 24.73 -35.34 -19.72
CA ARG A 81 25.09 -34.24 -20.63
C ARG A 81 23.91 -33.33 -21.03
N LEU A 82 22.68 -33.85 -21.03
CA LEU A 82 21.49 -33.02 -21.29
C LEU A 82 21.11 -32.16 -20.08
N LEU A 83 21.19 -32.71 -18.85
CA LEU A 83 21.04 -31.92 -17.61
C LEU A 83 22.20 -30.92 -17.45
N ASP A 84 23.44 -31.35 -17.69
CA ASP A 84 24.64 -30.51 -17.62
C ASP A 84 24.50 -29.29 -18.57
N TRP A 85 23.96 -29.50 -19.77
CA TRP A 85 23.70 -28.42 -20.74
C TRP A 85 22.56 -27.49 -20.30
N MET A 86 21.44 -28.02 -19.78
CA MET A 86 20.33 -27.20 -19.29
C MET A 86 20.70 -26.35 -18.06
N CYS A 87 21.51 -26.87 -17.15
CA CYS A 87 22.08 -26.09 -16.05
C CYS A 87 23.06 -25.02 -16.56
N SER A 88 23.93 -25.37 -17.51
CA SER A 88 24.92 -24.43 -18.08
C SER A 88 24.27 -23.28 -18.87
N ALA A 89 23.16 -23.57 -19.57
CA ALA A 89 22.39 -22.56 -20.31
C ALA A 89 21.72 -21.51 -19.41
N SER A 90 21.66 -21.74 -18.09
CA SER A 90 21.17 -20.77 -17.11
C SER A 90 22.27 -19.87 -16.53
N PHE A 91 23.53 -20.01 -16.99
CA PHE A 91 24.72 -19.35 -16.45
C PHE A 91 25.58 -18.61 -17.50
N ALA A 92 25.07 -18.40 -18.72
CA ALA A 92 25.84 -17.82 -19.84
C ALA A 92 25.06 -16.74 -20.61
N GLY A 93 25.22 -15.48 -20.20
CA GLY A 93 24.68 -14.27 -20.85
C GLY A 93 24.32 -13.20 -19.82
N VAL A 94 24.87 -11.98 -19.83
CA VAL A 94 25.82 -11.34 -20.75
C VAL A 94 26.92 -10.63 -19.94
N ALA A 95 28.15 -10.57 -20.48
CA ALA A 95 29.26 -9.80 -19.91
C ALA A 95 29.79 -8.75 -20.90
N HIS A 96 30.11 -7.55 -20.41
CA HIS A 96 30.65 -6.44 -21.21
C HIS A 96 32.18 -6.37 -21.18
N PRO A 97 32.84 -6.10 -22.33
CA PRO A 97 34.15 -5.45 -22.43
C PRO A 97 34.02 -3.94 -22.76
N PRO A 98 35.07 -3.11 -22.60
CA PRO A 98 34.86 -1.84 -21.89
C PRO A 98 35.34 -0.52 -22.57
N THR A 99 34.92 0.59 -21.95
CA THR A 99 35.53 1.95 -21.91
C THR A 99 35.72 2.78 -23.20
N GLY A 100 35.20 4.02 -23.18
CA GLY A 100 35.80 5.15 -23.90
C GLY A 100 34.83 6.26 -24.34
N GLY A 101 35.13 7.52 -23.99
CA GLY A 101 34.51 8.72 -24.58
C GLY A 101 33.53 9.46 -23.69
N ALA A 102 33.93 10.64 -23.18
CA ALA A 102 33.05 11.58 -22.51
C ALA A 102 32.54 12.64 -23.50
N PHE A 103 31.27 13.01 -23.40
CA PHE A 103 30.75 14.26 -23.94
C PHE A 103 29.80 14.90 -22.92
N VAL A 104 30.19 16.07 -22.42
CA VAL A 104 29.30 16.98 -21.70
C VAL A 104 28.59 17.85 -22.73
N LEU A 105 27.28 17.99 -22.61
CA LEU A 105 26.51 19.00 -23.33
C LEU A 105 25.79 19.87 -22.30
N GLU A 106 26.24 21.11 -22.17
CA GLU A 106 25.55 22.13 -21.38
C GLU A 106 24.26 22.56 -22.08
N PRO A 107 23.13 22.74 -21.37
CA PRO A 107 22.02 23.53 -21.90
C PRO A 107 22.45 25.02 -21.94
N PRO A 108 22.22 25.74 -23.04
CA PRO A 108 22.68 27.12 -23.16
C PRO A 108 21.90 28.06 -22.23
N LYS A 109 22.62 28.90 -21.49
CA LYS A 109 22.02 30.07 -20.85
C LYS A 109 21.54 31.05 -21.93
N GLN A 110 20.29 31.46 -21.87
CA GLN A 110 19.86 32.74 -22.44
C GLN A 110 19.34 33.65 -21.32
N THR A 111 19.80 34.90 -21.35
CA THR A 111 19.40 35.96 -20.43
C THR A 111 18.53 36.97 -21.17
N SER A 112 17.49 37.46 -20.48
CA SER A 112 16.82 38.76 -20.68
C SER A 112 16.30 39.14 -22.07
N THR A 113 15.01 39.48 -22.14
CA THR A 113 14.60 40.86 -22.47
C THR A 113 13.15 41.13 -22.04
N GLU A 114 12.85 42.40 -21.77
CA GLU A 114 11.51 42.86 -21.36
C GLU A 114 10.67 43.28 -22.57
N SER A 115 9.36 43.00 -22.54
CA SER A 115 8.29 44.01 -22.74
C SER A 115 6.89 43.36 -22.67
N ASN A 116 5.76 43.99 -22.34
CA ASN A 116 5.35 45.08 -21.42
C ASN A 116 4.08 45.74 -22.02
N LYS A 117 3.01 45.88 -21.21
CA LYS A 117 1.65 46.42 -21.54
C LYS A 117 0.73 45.41 -22.27
N ASN A 118 -0.59 45.37 -22.03
CA ASN A 118 -1.46 46.40 -21.45
C ASN A 118 -2.64 45.86 -20.58
N ARG A 119 -3.12 46.76 -19.70
CA ARG A 119 -4.39 46.89 -18.94
C ARG A 119 -5.64 46.15 -19.49
N GLN A 120 -6.68 45.82 -18.72
CA GLN A 120 -7.32 46.52 -17.56
C GLN A 120 -7.67 45.51 -16.43
N ARG A 121 -7.68 45.76 -15.11
CA ARG A 121 -8.05 46.90 -14.22
C ARG A 121 -9.51 46.88 -13.72
N ALA A 122 -9.70 46.37 -12.50
CA ALA A 122 -10.77 46.72 -11.55
C ALA A 122 -10.13 46.91 -10.16
N HIS A 123 -10.76 47.66 -9.24
CA HIS A 123 -10.23 48.03 -7.92
C HIS A 123 -11.21 47.68 -6.79
N PHE A 124 -10.69 47.35 -5.61
CA PHE A 124 -11.18 47.86 -4.32
C PHE A 124 -10.01 47.90 -3.30
N GLU A 125 -10.12 48.74 -2.26
CA GLU A 125 -9.03 49.08 -1.32
C GLU A 125 -9.33 48.61 0.12
N PRO A 126 -8.31 48.27 0.92
CA PRO A 126 -8.40 48.21 2.38
C PRO A 126 -7.95 49.52 3.05
N SER A 127 -8.60 49.89 4.17
CA SER A 127 -8.33 51.12 4.93
C SER A 127 -7.13 51.01 5.88
N VAL A 128 -6.41 52.13 6.09
CA VAL A 128 -5.19 52.22 6.92
C VAL A 128 -5.40 53.10 8.16
N VAL A 129 -4.76 52.74 9.27
CA VAL A 129 -4.45 53.64 10.41
C VAL A 129 -2.95 53.52 10.75
N LYS A 130 -2.30 54.64 11.11
CA LYS A 130 -0.87 54.77 11.47
C LYS A 130 -0.73 54.73 13.03
N SER A 131 0.38 54.97 13.75
CA SER A 131 1.60 55.78 13.57
C SER A 131 2.54 55.57 14.78
N ASP A 132 3.87 55.80 14.77
CA ASP A 132 4.85 56.03 13.70
C ASP A 132 6.31 56.05 14.27
N LEU A 133 7.30 55.69 13.44
CA LEU A 133 8.64 56.31 13.30
C LEU A 133 9.82 56.17 14.32
N LEU A 134 11.01 55.91 13.73
CA LEU A 134 12.41 56.27 14.16
C LEU A 134 13.03 55.43 15.32
N ARG A 135 14.37 55.22 15.43
CA ARG A 135 15.55 55.77 14.72
C ARG A 135 16.76 54.79 14.75
N CYS A 136 17.74 54.94 13.85
CA CYS A 136 18.97 54.12 13.80
C CYS A 136 20.20 54.78 14.47
N GLN A 137 21.17 54.01 15.00
CA GLN A 137 22.63 54.23 14.82
C GLN A 137 23.52 53.04 15.27
N ARG A 138 24.86 53.17 15.21
CA ARG A 138 25.90 52.10 15.25
C ARG A 138 26.97 52.31 16.35
N ALA A 139 27.89 51.33 16.47
CA ALA A 139 29.29 51.40 16.98
C ALA A 139 29.51 51.02 18.48
N TRP A 140 30.67 50.53 18.97
CA TRP A 140 31.96 50.07 18.37
C TRP A 140 32.77 49.16 19.35
N HIS A 141 33.97 48.67 18.96
CA HIS A 141 34.92 47.87 19.79
C HIS A 141 36.04 48.72 20.45
N PRO A 142 36.67 48.22 21.55
CA PRO A 142 38.06 47.67 21.54
C PRO A 142 38.11 46.20 22.06
N ARG A 143 39.13 45.32 21.93
CA ARG A 143 40.62 45.31 22.06
C ARG A 143 41.15 45.42 23.50
N SER A 144 42.13 44.62 23.98
CA SER A 144 42.82 43.39 23.47
C SER A 144 43.50 42.66 24.67
N GLU A 145 44.54 41.78 24.68
CA GLU A 145 45.65 41.36 23.78
C GLU A 145 46.10 39.88 24.10
N ALA A 146 47.39 39.49 23.89
CA ALA A 146 48.01 38.16 24.06
C ALA A 146 49.56 38.33 24.22
N PRO A 147 50.53 37.46 23.80
CA PRO A 147 50.61 36.04 23.33
C PRO A 147 51.52 35.21 24.30
N PRO A 148 52.39 34.21 23.97
CA PRO A 148 52.64 33.33 22.80
C PRO A 148 52.42 31.82 23.19
N SER A 149 53.12 30.72 22.81
CA SER A 149 54.31 30.31 21.99
C SER A 149 54.30 28.75 21.86
N ALA A 150 54.96 28.01 20.93
CA ALA A 150 55.60 28.25 19.62
C ALA A 150 56.04 26.88 19.00
N HIS A 151 56.80 26.89 17.87
CA HIS A 151 57.48 25.77 17.15
C HIS A 151 56.65 24.80 16.28
N ARG A 152 57.21 24.21 15.19
CA ARG A 152 57.94 24.81 14.03
C ARG A 152 57.98 23.86 12.80
N LEU A 153 58.19 24.48 11.63
CA LEU A 153 58.34 23.95 10.25
C LEU A 153 59.73 23.31 9.97
N PRO A 154 60.02 22.56 8.85
CA PRO A 154 59.98 23.09 7.47
C PRO A 154 59.75 22.12 6.26
N SER A 155 59.84 22.70 5.06
CA SER A 155 59.49 22.20 3.70
C SER A 155 60.68 22.17 2.71
N ARG A 156 60.58 21.41 1.59
CA ARG A 156 61.20 21.63 0.23
C ARG A 156 61.08 20.34 -0.64
N SER A 157 61.41 20.26 -1.95
CA SER A 157 61.13 21.08 -3.15
C SER A 157 61.81 20.51 -4.43
N LEU A 158 61.21 20.71 -5.63
CA LEU A 158 61.79 20.64 -7.00
C LEU A 158 62.14 19.28 -7.69
N SER A 159 61.50 19.09 -8.86
CA SER A 159 62.07 18.90 -10.22
C SER A 159 63.03 17.76 -10.65
N ALA A 160 62.47 16.87 -11.49
CA ALA A 160 62.82 16.64 -12.92
C ALA A 160 63.89 15.61 -13.41
N LEU A 161 63.52 15.02 -14.59
CA LEU A 161 64.35 14.67 -15.77
C LEU A 161 64.91 13.22 -15.98
N ILE A 162 65.10 12.88 -17.27
CA ILE A 162 65.99 11.84 -17.89
C ILE A 162 65.38 10.48 -18.37
N THR A 163 64.78 10.53 -19.58
CA THR A 163 64.98 9.69 -20.82
C THR A 163 65.02 8.15 -20.86
N ARG A 164 64.51 7.64 -22.01
CA ARG A 164 64.84 6.41 -22.82
C ARG A 164 63.66 5.44 -22.96
N GLY A 165 63.32 4.88 -24.14
CA GLY A 165 63.80 5.17 -25.51
C GLY A 165 63.35 4.11 -26.55
N CYS A 166 63.35 4.47 -27.84
CA CYS A 166 63.07 3.62 -29.03
C CYS A 166 61.63 3.06 -29.18
N GLY A 167 61.09 2.84 -30.39
CA GLY A 167 61.61 3.22 -31.72
C GLY A 167 60.67 2.88 -32.91
N GLU A 168 60.73 3.73 -33.95
CA GLU A 168 60.48 3.53 -35.40
C GLU A 168 59.29 2.71 -36.00
N LYS A 169 58.52 3.40 -36.88
CA LYS A 169 57.95 2.96 -38.19
C LYS A 169 56.81 1.90 -38.15
N SER A 170 55.93 1.78 -39.18
CA SER A 170 55.93 2.36 -40.54
C SER A 170 54.54 2.84 -41.03
N SER A 171 54.60 3.50 -42.20
CA SER A 171 53.56 3.77 -43.21
C SER A 171 52.61 2.59 -43.56
N ARG A 172 51.50 2.74 -44.32
CA ARG A 172 51.18 3.65 -45.45
C ARG A 172 49.67 3.61 -45.85
N GLU A 173 49.21 4.58 -46.66
CA GLU A 173 48.07 4.59 -47.66
C GLU A 173 46.76 3.76 -47.41
N GLY A 174 45.53 4.18 -47.77
CA GLY A 174 45.02 5.43 -48.38
C GLY A 174 43.75 5.18 -49.25
N LYS A 175 42.86 6.21 -49.41
CA LYS A 175 41.62 6.24 -50.26
C LYS A 175 40.44 5.33 -49.80
N ALA A 176 39.17 5.57 -50.16
CA ALA A 176 38.44 6.77 -50.62
C ALA A 176 36.89 6.56 -50.44
N SER A 177 36.08 7.38 -51.13
CA SER A 177 34.61 7.55 -51.11
C SER A 177 33.80 6.26 -51.46
N ASP A 178 32.46 6.19 -51.32
CA ASP A 178 31.46 7.25 -51.59
C ASP A 178 30.10 7.18 -50.85
N ARG A 179 29.30 8.23 -51.04
CA ARG A 179 27.93 8.40 -50.51
C ARG A 179 26.86 8.16 -51.58
N THR A 180 25.70 7.63 -51.21
CA THR A 180 24.41 8.16 -51.73
C THR A 180 23.24 7.87 -50.78
N VAL A 181 22.30 8.82 -50.67
CA VAL A 181 20.99 8.68 -50.02
C VAL A 181 19.97 9.44 -50.89
N VAL A 182 18.88 8.77 -51.29
CA VAL A 182 17.62 9.39 -51.78
C VAL A 182 16.45 8.46 -51.38
N ALA A 183 15.25 9.01 -51.21
CA ALA A 183 14.04 8.29 -50.86
C ALA A 183 12.82 8.77 -51.68
N GLN A 184 11.64 8.25 -51.33
CA GLN A 184 10.27 8.67 -51.71
C GLN A 184 9.54 7.92 -52.86
N LEU A 185 8.21 7.94 -52.70
CA LEU A 185 7.11 7.28 -53.44
C LEU A 185 6.36 8.36 -54.28
N PRO A 186 5.17 8.14 -54.91
CA PRO A 186 4.32 6.94 -55.05
C PRO A 186 3.83 6.68 -56.51
N ILE A 187 2.88 5.74 -56.72
CA ILE A 187 1.58 5.94 -57.44
C ILE A 187 0.80 4.61 -57.66
N ALA A 188 -0.52 4.68 -57.46
CA ALA A 188 -1.66 3.86 -57.95
C ALA A 188 -1.64 2.32 -58.10
N SER A 189 -2.77 1.71 -57.71
CA SER A 189 -3.27 0.36 -58.03
C SER A 189 -4.13 0.39 -59.34
N PRO A 190 -4.96 -0.62 -59.77
CA PRO A 190 -5.37 -1.90 -59.15
C PRO A 190 -5.40 -3.13 -60.11
N ILE A 191 -5.89 -4.30 -59.63
CA ILE A 191 -6.90 -5.19 -60.30
C ILE A 191 -7.11 -6.52 -59.52
N LEU A 192 -8.38 -6.86 -59.22
CA LEU A 192 -8.95 -8.21 -58.86
C LEU A 192 -8.38 -8.97 -57.61
N SER A 193 -9.12 -9.83 -56.89
CA SER A 193 -10.56 -10.19 -56.90
C SER A 193 -11.03 -10.98 -55.65
N VAL A 194 -12.26 -10.69 -55.19
CA VAL A 194 -13.33 -11.64 -54.76
C VAL A 194 -13.16 -12.51 -53.48
N GLN A 195 -14.21 -12.45 -52.62
CA GLN A 195 -14.64 -13.37 -51.55
C GLN A 195 -13.75 -13.70 -50.33
N ARG A 196 -14.29 -13.40 -49.14
CA ARG A 196 -14.52 -14.38 -48.05
C ARG A 196 -15.70 -13.95 -47.16
N GLN A 197 -16.33 -14.91 -46.49
CA GLN A 197 -17.59 -14.74 -45.75
C GLN A 197 -17.40 -14.61 -44.23
N ALA A 198 -18.44 -14.11 -43.55
CA ALA A 198 -18.41 -13.71 -42.15
C ALA A 198 -18.45 -14.86 -41.12
N TRP A 199 -17.63 -14.72 -40.08
CA TRP A 199 -17.68 -15.37 -38.76
C TRP A 199 -17.23 -14.28 -37.75
N TYR A 200 -17.62 -14.24 -36.47
CA TYR A 200 -18.36 -15.18 -35.62
C TYR A 200 -19.17 -14.36 -34.58
N LYS A 201 -20.35 -14.83 -34.15
CA LYS A 201 -20.98 -14.40 -32.88
C LYS A 201 -21.03 -15.60 -31.93
N ILE A 202 -20.49 -15.46 -30.71
CA ILE A 202 -20.63 -16.48 -29.65
C ILE A 202 -21.21 -15.79 -28.41
N LYS A 203 -22.41 -16.22 -27.99
CA LYS A 203 -22.91 -16.00 -26.63
C LYS A 203 -22.51 -17.21 -25.80
N MET A 204 -21.60 -17.07 -24.84
CA MET A 204 -21.37 -18.12 -23.85
C MET A 204 -22.49 -18.11 -22.81
N LYS A 205 -23.41 -19.09 -22.90
CA LYS A 205 -24.09 -19.61 -21.72
C LYS A 205 -23.15 -20.64 -21.09
N LEU A 206 -22.75 -20.41 -19.84
CA LEU A 206 -22.01 -21.42 -19.08
C LEU A 206 -22.95 -22.06 -18.05
N SER A 207 -23.43 -23.26 -18.36
CA SER A 207 -24.15 -24.11 -17.42
C SER A 207 -23.30 -25.36 -17.16
N ILE A 208 -22.51 -25.32 -16.09
CA ILE A 208 -21.64 -26.43 -15.68
C ILE A 208 -22.45 -27.34 -14.76
N LEU A 209 -22.67 -28.60 -15.17
CA LEU A 209 -23.22 -29.62 -14.27
C LEU A 209 -22.13 -30.10 -13.31
N PHE A 210 -22.25 -29.76 -12.03
CA PHE A 210 -21.56 -30.48 -10.97
C PHE A 210 -22.42 -31.67 -10.52
N SER A 211 -22.03 -32.88 -10.92
CA SER A 211 -22.62 -34.13 -10.43
C SER A 211 -21.78 -34.70 -9.30
N VAL A 212 -22.04 -34.26 -8.07
CA VAL A 212 -21.49 -34.86 -6.85
C VAL A 212 -22.64 -35.50 -6.07
N ALA A 213 -22.62 -36.83 -5.96
CA ALA A 213 -23.60 -37.57 -5.18
C ALA A 213 -23.30 -37.46 -3.67
N ALA A 214 -23.67 -36.33 -3.07
CA ALA A 214 -23.70 -36.19 -1.63
C ALA A 214 -24.93 -36.94 -1.06
N THR A 215 -24.69 -37.85 -0.12
CA THR A 215 -25.75 -38.43 0.70
C THR A 215 -26.28 -37.35 1.65
N VAL A 216 -27.44 -36.78 1.32
CA VAL A 216 -28.06 -35.72 2.13
C VAL A 216 -28.61 -36.31 3.43
N THR A 217 -27.83 -36.23 4.51
CA THR A 217 -28.40 -36.09 5.84
C THR A 217 -29.03 -34.69 5.93
N PRO A 218 -30.30 -34.56 6.36
CA PRO A 218 -30.90 -33.26 6.59
C PRO A 218 -30.31 -32.64 7.86
N ILE A 219 -29.15 -31.99 7.73
CA ILE A 219 -28.76 -30.95 8.68
C ILE A 219 -29.89 -29.93 8.65
N LEU A 220 -30.48 -29.65 9.82
CA LEU A 220 -31.48 -28.61 9.96
C LEU A 220 -30.87 -27.32 9.43
N ALA A 221 -31.46 -26.78 8.36
CA ALA A 221 -31.25 -25.39 8.00
C ALA A 221 -31.79 -24.56 9.17
N GLN A 222 -30.92 -24.21 10.11
CA GLN A 222 -31.18 -23.12 11.03
C GLN A 222 -31.55 -21.93 10.16
N ASN A 223 -32.67 -21.27 10.47
CA ASN A 223 -32.96 -19.99 9.86
C ASN A 223 -31.76 -19.10 10.18
N ALA A 224 -30.97 -18.76 9.15
CA ALA A 224 -29.97 -17.72 9.25
C ALA A 224 -30.74 -16.41 9.43
N THR A 225 -31.07 -16.10 10.69
CA THR A 225 -31.51 -14.79 11.11
C THR A 225 -30.50 -13.81 10.56
N LYS A 226 -30.95 -12.87 9.73
CA LYS A 226 -30.07 -11.82 9.21
C LYS A 226 -29.31 -11.21 10.39
N PRO A 227 -28.02 -10.88 10.23
CA PRO A 227 -27.30 -10.06 11.21
C PRO A 227 -28.20 -8.89 11.62
N THR A 228 -28.57 -8.85 12.89
CA THR A 228 -29.50 -7.87 13.45
C THR A 228 -28.73 -7.05 14.48
N PRO A 229 -28.71 -5.71 14.36
CA PRO A 229 -28.01 -4.88 15.32
C PRO A 229 -28.73 -4.85 16.67
N ASP A 230 -28.07 -4.27 17.66
CA ASP A 230 -28.69 -3.86 18.92
C ASP A 230 -29.68 -2.69 18.75
N LYS A 231 -30.22 -2.21 19.88
CA LYS A 231 -31.17 -1.09 19.92
C LYS A 231 -30.59 0.25 19.43
N ASP A 232 -29.27 0.37 19.34
CA ASP A 232 -28.54 1.58 18.95
C ASP A 232 -27.96 1.47 17.54
N GLY A 233 -28.32 0.41 16.79
CA GLY A 233 -27.91 0.19 15.39
C GLY A 233 -26.55 -0.48 15.22
N LYS A 234 -25.98 -1.06 16.29
CA LYS A 234 -24.60 -1.59 16.30
C LYS A 234 -24.53 -3.12 16.32
N TYR A 235 -23.43 -3.65 15.80
CA TYR A 235 -23.11 -5.08 15.75
C TYR A 235 -21.90 -5.37 16.64
N GLU A 236 -22.11 -6.11 17.72
CA GLU A 236 -21.02 -6.53 18.61
C GLU A 236 -20.26 -7.75 18.05
N ILE A 237 -18.93 -7.73 18.16
CA ILE A 237 -18.07 -8.91 18.13
C ILE A 237 -17.12 -8.89 19.34
N SER A 238 -16.67 -10.06 19.78
CA SER A 238 -15.88 -10.22 21.01
C SER A 238 -14.97 -11.43 21.00
N ALA A 239 -13.95 -11.40 21.86
CA ALA A 239 -13.11 -12.53 22.21
C ALA A 239 -12.65 -12.40 23.68
N GLU A 240 -11.77 -13.29 24.15
CA GLU A 240 -11.19 -13.14 25.49
C GLU A 240 -10.42 -11.81 25.59
N GLY A 241 -10.81 -10.94 26.54
CA GLY A 241 -10.12 -9.67 26.84
C GLY A 241 -10.38 -8.51 25.87
N ILE A 242 -11.26 -8.68 24.86
CA ILE A 242 -11.58 -7.63 23.88
C ILE A 242 -13.01 -7.74 23.36
N ARG A 243 -13.71 -6.61 23.22
CA ARG A 243 -15.09 -6.52 22.74
C ARG A 243 -15.26 -5.22 21.95
N GLY A 244 -15.92 -5.23 20.80
CA GLY A 244 -16.09 -4.04 19.97
C GLY A 244 -17.41 -4.03 19.23
N LEU A 245 -17.92 -2.83 18.98
CA LEU A 245 -19.18 -2.62 18.27
C LEU A 245 -18.93 -1.86 16.97
N PHE A 246 -19.50 -2.39 15.89
CA PHE A 246 -19.31 -1.93 14.52
C PHE A 246 -20.65 -1.53 13.89
N ILE A 247 -20.62 -0.69 12.86
CA ILE A 247 -21.82 -0.21 12.15
C ILE A 247 -21.67 -0.37 10.63
N PRO A 248 -22.77 -0.47 9.86
CA PRO A 248 -22.70 -0.60 8.41
C PRO A 248 -22.18 0.68 7.72
N TYR A 249 -22.52 1.84 8.27
CA TYR A 249 -22.08 3.14 7.75
C TYR A 249 -20.57 3.31 7.92
N GLY A 250 -19.87 3.52 6.81
CA GLY A 250 -18.41 3.56 6.73
C GLY A 250 -17.69 2.26 7.09
N ALA A 251 -18.43 1.14 7.24
CA ALA A 251 -17.99 -0.09 7.92
C ALA A 251 -17.39 0.15 9.33
N SER A 252 -17.80 1.24 9.99
CA SER A 252 -17.02 1.87 11.06
C SER A 252 -16.99 1.07 12.38
N ILE A 253 -15.89 1.19 13.13
CA ILE A 253 -15.87 0.84 14.55
C ILE A 253 -16.42 2.01 15.39
N ALA A 254 -17.40 1.74 16.25
CA ALA A 254 -18.08 2.74 17.07
C ALA A 254 -17.72 2.67 18.56
N ASN A 255 -17.37 1.48 19.07
CA ASN A 255 -16.87 1.24 20.42
C ASN A 255 -15.78 0.18 20.40
N LEU A 256 -14.80 0.27 21.31
CA LEU A 256 -13.79 -0.78 21.50
C LEU A 256 -13.39 -0.84 22.98
N PHE A 257 -13.64 -1.98 23.60
CA PHE A 257 -13.51 -2.20 25.03
C PHE A 257 -12.31 -3.08 25.37
N ILE A 258 -11.47 -2.57 26.27
CA ILE A 258 -10.33 -3.26 26.89
C ILE A 258 -10.38 -2.98 28.40
N ASN A 259 -10.08 -3.96 29.25
CA ASN A 259 -9.97 -3.72 30.69
C ASN A 259 -8.63 -3.08 31.04
N ASP A 260 -8.64 -2.06 31.90
CA ASP A 260 -7.42 -1.43 32.42
C ASP A 260 -6.72 -2.28 33.51
N THR A 261 -5.59 -1.78 34.01
CA THR A 261 -4.78 -2.44 35.06
C THR A 261 -5.53 -2.61 36.40
N ASN A 262 -6.66 -1.91 36.61
CA ASN A 262 -7.56 -2.08 37.75
C ASN A 262 -8.74 -3.05 37.45
N GLY A 263 -8.81 -3.60 36.24
CA GLY A 263 -9.90 -4.46 35.77
C GLY A 263 -11.15 -3.69 35.31
N ILE A 264 -11.08 -2.38 35.10
CA ILE A 264 -12.21 -1.55 34.68
C ILE A 264 -12.26 -1.51 33.15
N GLU A 265 -13.40 -1.85 32.56
CA GLU A 265 -13.61 -1.80 31.11
C GLU A 265 -13.55 -0.33 30.61
N ARG A 266 -12.72 -0.07 29.61
CA ARG A 266 -12.52 1.26 28.99
C ARG A 266 -12.89 1.22 27.52
N ASP A 267 -13.74 2.15 27.09
CA ASP A 267 -14.03 2.37 25.67
C ASP A 267 -12.97 3.31 25.07
N ILE A 268 -11.99 2.74 24.37
CA ILE A 268 -10.73 3.42 24.01
C ILE A 268 -10.73 4.08 22.63
N VAL A 269 -11.87 4.14 21.94
CA VAL A 269 -12.03 4.78 20.61
C VAL A 269 -13.16 5.82 20.62
N LEU A 270 -13.11 6.84 19.77
CA LEU A 270 -14.26 7.75 19.54
C LEU A 270 -15.34 7.11 18.64
N GLY A 271 -16.44 7.82 18.47
CA GLY A 271 -17.66 7.37 17.78
C GLY A 271 -18.90 7.95 18.46
N PHE A 272 -20.09 7.59 17.99
CA PHE A 272 -21.36 8.02 18.60
C PHE A 272 -22.04 6.91 19.42
N ASP A 273 -22.90 7.29 20.38
CA ASP A 273 -23.69 6.33 21.17
C ASP A 273 -24.69 5.55 20.30
N ASN A 274 -25.32 6.21 19.33
CA ASN A 274 -26.23 5.62 18.34
C ASN A 274 -25.62 5.65 16.94
N ALA A 275 -25.88 4.62 16.14
CA ALA A 275 -25.41 4.50 14.76
C ALA A 275 -26.02 5.53 13.80
N THR A 276 -27.27 5.99 14.03
CA THR A 276 -27.92 6.95 13.11
C THR A 276 -27.21 8.29 13.07
N HIS A 277 -26.59 8.70 14.18
CA HIS A 277 -25.82 9.94 14.26
C HIS A 277 -24.68 10.02 13.23
N TYR A 278 -24.18 8.88 12.73
CA TYR A 278 -23.16 8.86 11.69
C TYR A 278 -23.66 9.38 10.34
N ALA A 279 -24.94 9.16 10.02
CA ALA A 279 -25.59 9.69 8.82
C ALA A 279 -26.31 11.03 9.05
N GLU A 280 -26.49 11.44 10.32
CA GLU A 280 -27.10 12.73 10.70
C GLU A 280 -26.05 13.86 10.86
N ASP A 281 -24.84 13.53 11.29
CA ASP A 281 -23.70 14.46 11.33
C ASP A 281 -22.90 14.41 10.02
N GLU A 282 -23.41 15.14 9.01
CA GLU A 282 -22.80 15.31 7.68
C GLU A 282 -21.33 15.78 7.69
N PHE A 283 -20.78 16.18 8.84
CA PHE A 283 -19.43 16.71 9.00
C PHE A 283 -18.64 16.02 10.12
N HIS A 284 -19.03 14.81 10.54
CA HIS A 284 -18.27 14.07 11.53
C HIS A 284 -16.83 13.83 11.04
N PRO A 285 -15.80 13.90 11.90
CA PRO A 285 -14.43 13.75 11.44
C PRO A 285 -14.09 12.26 11.25
N HIS A 286 -14.59 11.63 10.18
CA HIS A 286 -14.23 10.29 9.70
C HIS A 286 -14.13 9.21 10.82
N LEU A 287 -15.13 9.13 11.71
CA LEU A 287 -15.00 8.50 13.03
C LEU A 287 -14.93 6.95 13.00
N GLY A 288 -13.72 6.39 12.84
CA GLY A 288 -13.51 4.94 12.91
C GLY A 288 -13.94 4.17 11.66
N GLY A 289 -14.27 4.89 10.58
CA GLY A 289 -14.65 4.33 9.28
C GLY A 289 -13.46 3.90 8.41
N VAL A 290 -13.78 3.49 7.19
CA VAL A 290 -12.83 3.15 6.13
C VAL A 290 -12.81 4.26 5.06
N PRO A 291 -11.87 5.21 5.11
CA PRO A 291 -11.60 6.13 4.00
C PRO A 291 -11.43 5.39 2.67
N GLY A 292 -12.07 5.90 1.64
CA GLY A 292 -12.12 5.24 0.34
C GLY A 292 -12.89 6.03 -0.71
N ARG A 293 -12.59 5.88 -2.00
CA ARG A 293 -11.70 4.88 -2.61
C ARG A 293 -10.20 5.14 -2.40
N TYR A 294 -9.84 6.36 -2.00
CA TYR A 294 -8.47 6.77 -1.72
C TYR A 294 -8.40 7.52 -0.38
N ALA A 295 -7.70 6.94 0.60
CA ALA A 295 -7.41 7.54 1.88
C ALA A 295 -6.46 8.74 1.75
N ASN A 296 -6.39 9.58 2.79
CA ASN A 296 -5.62 10.82 2.80
C ASN A 296 -5.93 11.72 1.59
N ARG A 297 -4.98 12.55 1.15
CA ARG A 297 -5.18 13.62 0.16
C ARG A 297 -4.76 13.23 -1.27
N ILE A 298 -5.51 13.72 -2.25
CA ILE A 298 -5.17 13.78 -3.68
C ILE A 298 -4.99 15.25 -4.09
N LYS A 299 -3.78 15.57 -4.53
CA LYS A 299 -3.34 16.92 -4.92
C LYS A 299 -4.12 17.50 -6.09
N ASN A 300 -4.59 18.73 -5.95
CA ASN A 300 -5.43 19.46 -6.92
C ASN A 300 -6.68 18.66 -7.35
N SER A 301 -7.12 17.66 -6.57
CA SER A 301 -8.23 16.76 -6.90
C SER A 301 -8.09 16.09 -8.28
N THR A 302 -6.87 15.76 -8.69
CA THR A 302 -6.60 15.19 -10.02
C THR A 302 -5.49 14.14 -9.98
N PHE A 303 -5.51 13.21 -10.93
CA PHE A 303 -4.44 12.23 -11.17
C PHE A 303 -4.46 11.75 -12.63
N VAL A 304 -3.38 11.06 -13.05
CA VAL A 304 -3.24 10.55 -14.42
C VAL A 304 -3.10 9.03 -14.44
N ILE A 305 -3.92 8.34 -15.26
CA ILE A 305 -3.77 6.91 -15.55
C ILE A 305 -3.66 6.72 -17.07
N ASP A 306 -2.63 5.99 -17.53
CA ASP A 306 -2.37 5.69 -18.95
C ASP A 306 -2.35 6.94 -19.87
N GLY A 307 -1.98 8.10 -19.31
CA GLY A 307 -1.94 9.39 -20.02
C GLY A 307 -3.30 10.12 -20.11
N VAL A 308 -4.34 9.61 -19.45
CA VAL A 308 -5.64 10.28 -19.27
C VAL A 308 -5.70 10.91 -17.89
N GLU A 309 -6.01 12.20 -17.83
CA GLU A 309 -6.27 12.94 -16.59
C GLU A 309 -7.71 12.68 -16.09
N TYR A 310 -7.85 12.44 -14.79
CA TYR A 310 -9.13 12.24 -14.09
C TYR A 310 -9.24 13.26 -12.97
N ASN A 311 -10.39 13.92 -12.91
CA ASN A 311 -10.71 14.88 -11.84
C ASN A 311 -11.67 14.19 -10.86
N VAL A 312 -11.38 14.30 -9.56
CA VAL A 312 -12.22 13.81 -8.45
C VAL A 312 -12.86 14.96 -7.70
N THR A 313 -13.78 14.65 -6.77
CA THR A 313 -14.67 15.63 -6.16
C THR A 313 -14.03 16.25 -4.91
N PRO A 314 -13.64 17.54 -4.93
CA PRO A 314 -12.96 18.17 -3.81
C PRO A 314 -13.88 18.38 -2.60
N ASN A 315 -13.31 18.22 -1.42
CA ASN A 315 -13.93 18.50 -0.12
C ASN A 315 -13.02 19.30 0.84
N GLU A 316 -11.73 19.48 0.52
CA GLU A 316 -10.76 20.17 1.38
C GLU A 316 -10.16 21.43 0.71
N ASN A 317 -9.37 22.20 1.48
CA ASN A 317 -8.54 23.31 1.01
C ASN A 317 -9.28 24.36 0.15
N ASN A 318 -10.53 24.67 0.53
CA ASN A 318 -11.46 25.56 -0.18
C ASN A 318 -11.89 25.07 -1.58
N GLY A 319 -11.93 23.75 -1.78
CA GLY A 319 -12.32 23.14 -3.05
C GLY A 319 -11.14 22.84 -3.98
N ALA A 320 -9.90 22.85 -3.47
CA ALA A 320 -8.71 22.52 -4.24
C ALA A 320 -8.41 21.02 -4.24
N ASP A 321 -8.51 20.37 -3.07
CA ASP A 321 -8.01 19.02 -2.85
C ASP A 321 -9.14 18.06 -2.42
N THR A 322 -8.91 16.77 -2.68
CA THR A 322 -9.82 15.67 -2.33
C THR A 322 -9.19 14.89 -1.19
N LEU A 323 -9.89 14.80 -0.07
CA LEU A 323 -9.52 14.10 1.16
C LEU A 323 -10.42 12.88 1.37
N HIS A 324 -9.83 11.74 1.74
CA HIS A 324 -10.48 10.46 2.11
C HIS A 324 -11.47 9.88 1.07
N GLY A 325 -11.43 10.37 -0.19
CA GLY A 325 -12.26 9.93 -1.30
C GLY A 325 -13.32 10.93 -1.75
N GLY A 326 -13.42 12.10 -1.13
CA GLY A 326 -14.39 13.15 -1.49
C GLY A 326 -15.55 13.26 -0.49
N PRO A 327 -16.54 14.13 -0.76
CA PRO A 327 -17.64 14.42 0.18
C PRO A 327 -18.62 13.26 0.36
N ASP A 328 -18.69 12.31 -0.56
CA ASP A 328 -19.44 11.04 -0.40
C ASP A 328 -18.49 9.84 -0.61
N GLY A 329 -17.39 9.89 0.16
CA GLY A 329 -16.39 8.84 0.33
C GLY A 329 -16.96 7.60 1.06
N TRP A 330 -16.18 6.52 1.11
CA TRP A 330 -16.66 5.23 1.61
C TRP A 330 -17.05 5.28 3.10
N ASP A 331 -16.35 6.08 3.90
CA ASP A 331 -16.62 6.32 5.32
C ASP A 331 -17.91 7.14 5.59
N TYR A 332 -18.53 7.72 4.57
CA TYR A 332 -19.84 8.40 4.61
C TYR A 332 -20.98 7.55 4.01
N ARG A 333 -20.77 6.24 3.79
CA ARG A 333 -21.71 5.39 3.04
C ARG A 333 -22.07 4.09 3.74
N ASP A 334 -23.32 3.66 3.56
CA ASP A 334 -23.77 2.34 4.01
C ASP A 334 -23.10 1.19 3.24
N PHE A 335 -22.47 0.28 3.98
CA PHE A 335 -22.08 -1.05 3.48
C PHE A 335 -23.18 -2.08 3.78
N GLU A 336 -23.27 -3.15 2.98
CA GLU A 336 -24.08 -4.32 3.33
C GLU A 336 -23.34 -5.21 4.34
N VAL A 337 -23.99 -5.61 5.43
CA VAL A 337 -23.48 -6.63 6.37
C VAL A 337 -23.69 -8.02 5.75
N VAL A 338 -22.65 -8.55 5.11
CA VAL A 338 -22.71 -9.83 4.38
C VAL A 338 -22.37 -11.05 5.25
N SER A 339 -21.72 -10.86 6.40
CA SER A 339 -21.47 -11.92 7.40
C SER A 339 -21.30 -11.34 8.80
N HIS A 340 -21.77 -12.04 9.83
CA HIS A 340 -21.57 -11.71 11.25
C HIS A 340 -21.57 -13.00 12.09
N THR A 341 -20.57 -13.13 12.96
CA THR A 341 -20.39 -14.18 13.96
C THR A 341 -20.12 -13.53 15.33
N SER A 342 -19.97 -14.31 16.39
CA SER A 342 -19.61 -13.78 17.72
C SER A 342 -18.26 -13.05 17.77
N ASP A 343 -17.38 -13.32 16.80
CA ASP A 343 -15.96 -12.97 16.75
C ASP A 343 -15.53 -12.27 15.46
N SER A 344 -16.42 -12.11 14.46
CA SER A 344 -16.07 -11.49 13.18
C SER A 344 -17.27 -10.89 12.46
N ILE A 345 -17.05 -9.81 11.71
CA ILE A 345 -18.06 -9.16 10.86
C ILE A 345 -17.43 -8.80 9.51
N THR A 346 -18.18 -9.03 8.43
CA THR A 346 -17.79 -8.63 7.07
C THR A 346 -18.84 -7.70 6.48
N PHE A 347 -18.36 -6.52 6.10
CA PHE A 347 -19.09 -5.51 5.34
C PHE A 347 -18.72 -5.60 3.86
N SER A 348 -19.61 -5.19 2.96
CA SER A 348 -19.30 -5.04 1.53
C SER A 348 -19.93 -3.78 0.93
N ILE A 349 -19.19 -3.14 0.00
CA ILE A 349 -19.68 -1.99 -0.76
C ILE A 349 -19.43 -2.23 -2.26
N VAL A 350 -20.37 -1.74 -3.08
CA VAL A 350 -20.18 -1.58 -4.52
C VAL A 350 -20.04 -0.09 -4.78
N ASP A 351 -18.91 0.29 -5.37
CA ASP A 351 -18.55 1.67 -5.65
C ASP A 351 -18.49 1.88 -7.17
N PRO A 352 -19.51 2.51 -7.78
CA PRO A 352 -19.71 2.44 -9.23
C PRO A 352 -18.74 3.32 -10.04
N ASP A 353 -18.66 3.03 -11.34
CA ASP A 353 -17.87 3.79 -12.31
C ASP A 353 -18.29 5.27 -12.36
N GLY A 354 -17.35 6.17 -12.02
CA GLY A 354 -17.56 7.62 -11.97
C GLY A 354 -17.97 8.17 -10.60
N LYS A 355 -18.12 7.34 -9.55
CA LYS A 355 -18.44 7.82 -8.19
C LYS A 355 -17.30 8.68 -7.65
N GLU A 356 -17.63 9.86 -7.13
CA GLU A 356 -16.71 10.96 -6.76
C GLU A 356 -15.71 11.37 -7.86
N GLY A 357 -15.94 10.96 -9.12
CA GLY A 357 -15.02 11.15 -10.25
C GLY A 357 -14.06 9.99 -10.50
N PHE A 358 -13.98 9.00 -9.59
CA PHE A 358 -13.09 7.85 -9.77
C PHE A 358 -13.53 6.95 -10.94
N PRO A 359 -12.63 6.61 -11.88
CA PRO A 359 -12.96 5.71 -12.97
C PRO A 359 -13.10 4.27 -12.50
N GLY A 360 -13.98 3.50 -13.14
CA GLY A 360 -14.16 2.08 -12.88
C GLY A 360 -15.06 1.79 -11.69
N GLU A 361 -15.74 0.67 -11.76
CA GLU A 361 -16.46 0.08 -10.63
C GLU A 361 -15.46 -0.70 -9.75
N VAL A 362 -15.61 -0.56 -8.44
CA VAL A 362 -14.89 -1.34 -7.42
C VAL A 362 -15.90 -2.07 -6.54
N ILE A 363 -15.64 -3.35 -6.28
CA ILE A 363 -16.35 -4.11 -5.23
C ILE A 363 -15.35 -4.35 -4.10
N SER A 364 -15.73 -4.01 -2.87
CA SER A 364 -14.88 -4.21 -1.70
C SER A 364 -15.56 -5.01 -0.59
N TYR A 365 -14.72 -5.69 0.19
CA TYR A 365 -15.09 -6.43 1.40
C TYR A 365 -14.15 -6.00 2.53
N ILE A 366 -14.72 -5.53 3.63
CA ILE A 366 -14.01 -5.15 4.85
C ILE A 366 -14.37 -6.19 5.91
N THR A 367 -13.39 -6.97 6.36
CA THR A 367 -13.59 -7.98 7.41
C THR A 367 -12.83 -7.59 8.66
N TYR A 368 -13.55 -7.49 9.78
CA TYR A 368 -13.00 -7.36 11.12
C TYR A 368 -13.12 -8.70 11.85
N THR A 369 -12.09 -9.08 12.60
CA THR A 369 -12.05 -10.31 13.41
C THR A 369 -11.44 -9.99 14.77
N MET A 370 -12.02 -10.51 15.83
CA MET A 370 -11.45 -10.50 17.17
C MET A 370 -10.95 -11.88 17.57
N THR A 371 -9.76 -11.93 18.14
CA THR A 371 -9.24 -13.09 18.87
C THR A 371 -8.69 -12.58 20.21
N LYS A 372 -8.13 -13.46 21.05
CA LYS A 372 -7.67 -13.08 22.40
C LYS A 372 -6.82 -11.80 22.37
N ASN A 373 -7.28 -10.78 23.07
CA ASN A 373 -6.68 -9.44 23.14
C ASN A 373 -6.25 -8.85 21.77
N THR A 374 -6.88 -9.24 20.65
CA THR A 374 -6.38 -8.88 19.32
C THR A 374 -7.53 -8.54 18.39
N TRP A 375 -7.49 -7.34 17.81
CA TRP A 375 -8.38 -6.93 16.73
C TRP A 375 -7.63 -6.95 15.40
N SER A 376 -8.03 -7.83 14.50
CA SER A 376 -7.48 -7.94 13.15
C SER A 376 -8.46 -7.39 12.13
N PHE A 377 -7.95 -6.81 11.05
CA PHE A 377 -8.77 -6.50 9.88
C PHE A 377 -8.09 -6.78 8.56
N LYS A 378 -8.94 -7.09 7.58
CA LYS A 378 -8.58 -7.34 6.20
C LYS A 378 -9.52 -6.57 5.29
N MET A 379 -8.95 -5.69 4.47
CA MET A 379 -9.66 -4.95 3.45
C MET A 379 -9.26 -5.53 2.09
N VAL A 380 -10.24 -5.88 1.27
CA VAL A 380 -10.03 -6.40 -0.09
C VAL A 380 -10.84 -5.56 -1.05
N ALA A 381 -10.24 -5.05 -2.12
CA ALA A 381 -10.95 -4.29 -3.15
C ALA A 381 -10.57 -4.76 -4.56
N LEU A 382 -11.60 -4.90 -5.41
CA LEU A 382 -11.52 -5.44 -6.76
C LEU A 382 -12.03 -4.39 -7.74
N SER A 383 -11.15 -3.84 -8.58
CA SER A 383 -11.58 -3.16 -9.80
C SER A 383 -12.24 -4.18 -10.75
N THR A 384 -13.44 -3.88 -11.24
CA THR A 384 -14.21 -4.78 -12.11
C THR A 384 -14.26 -4.31 -13.57
N THR A 385 -14.11 -3.00 -13.84
CA THR A 385 -14.31 -2.43 -15.20
C THR A 385 -13.19 -1.55 -15.76
N LYS A 386 -12.43 -0.78 -14.95
CA LYS A 386 -11.34 0.11 -15.41
C LYS A 386 -10.22 0.21 -14.38
N LYS A 387 -9.00 0.55 -14.82
CA LYS A 387 -7.95 1.00 -13.88
C LYS A 387 -8.45 2.16 -13.03
N THR A 388 -8.18 2.12 -11.74
CA THR A 388 -8.59 3.12 -10.73
C THR A 388 -7.52 3.23 -9.66
N PRO A 389 -7.35 4.39 -8.99
CA PRO A 389 -6.65 4.40 -7.72
C PRO A 389 -7.49 3.67 -6.66
N ILE A 390 -6.81 2.96 -5.76
CA ILE A 390 -7.33 2.37 -4.52
C ILE A 390 -6.25 2.53 -3.45
N MET A 391 -6.59 3.17 -2.34
CA MET A 391 -5.82 3.15 -1.10
C MET A 391 -6.84 3.26 0.04
N LEU A 392 -6.88 2.29 0.94
CA LEU A 392 -7.83 2.26 2.04
C LEU A 392 -7.10 2.38 3.37
N SER A 393 -7.81 2.80 4.41
CA SER A 393 -7.29 2.77 5.77
C SER A 393 -8.39 2.57 6.82
N SER A 394 -8.03 2.66 8.10
CA SER A 394 -8.92 2.50 9.26
C SER A 394 -8.77 3.73 10.15
N HIS A 395 -9.70 4.68 10.02
CA HIS A 395 -9.54 6.05 10.54
C HIS A 395 -9.97 6.16 12.01
N VAL A 396 -9.34 5.34 12.86
CA VAL A 396 -9.73 5.16 14.27
C VAL A 396 -9.09 6.21 15.16
N TYR A 397 -9.92 6.92 15.91
CA TYR A 397 -9.53 7.90 16.93
C TYR A 397 -9.36 7.23 18.29
N TRP A 398 -8.14 7.20 18.81
CA TRP A 398 -7.77 6.50 20.05
C TRP A 398 -7.63 7.44 21.25
N ASN A 399 -8.11 6.98 22.41
CA ASN A 399 -7.73 7.47 23.74
C ASN A 399 -7.73 6.25 24.69
N LEU A 400 -6.54 5.75 25.02
CA LEU A 400 -6.31 4.53 25.81
C LEU A 400 -6.67 4.69 27.31
N ASP A 401 -7.00 5.91 27.74
CA ASP A 401 -7.55 6.19 29.06
C ASP A 401 -9.09 6.20 29.05
N GLY A 402 -9.73 6.04 27.88
CA GLY A 402 -11.17 6.17 27.69
C GLY A 402 -11.71 7.54 28.11
N PHE A 403 -10.88 8.59 28.02
CA PHE A 403 -11.10 9.94 28.59
C PHE A 403 -11.28 9.98 30.13
N ALA A 404 -11.08 8.86 30.83
CA ALA A 404 -11.39 8.70 32.25
C ALA A 404 -10.22 9.05 33.21
N ASN A 405 -9.06 9.46 32.67
CA ASN A 405 -7.89 9.84 33.46
C ASN A 405 -8.15 11.15 34.25
N PRO A 406 -8.01 11.18 35.59
CA PRO A 406 -8.35 12.35 36.41
C PRO A 406 -7.42 13.55 36.22
N ASP A 407 -6.19 13.34 35.71
CA ASP A 407 -5.17 14.39 35.55
C ASP A 407 -5.26 15.10 34.19
N THR A 408 -5.65 14.40 33.11
CA THR A 408 -5.84 15.01 31.78
C THR A 408 -7.02 14.39 31.00
N PRO A 409 -7.77 15.17 30.18
CA PRO A 409 -8.69 14.62 29.17
C PRO A 409 -7.99 14.29 27.85
N THR A 410 -6.70 14.59 27.69
CA THR A 410 -5.95 14.48 26.43
C THR A 410 -5.17 13.16 26.30
N ALA A 411 -4.92 12.73 25.07
CA ALA A 411 -3.98 11.66 24.76
C ALA A 411 -2.50 12.12 24.81
N SER A 412 -2.22 13.33 25.30
CA SER A 412 -0.86 13.91 25.30
C SER A 412 0.13 13.16 26.21
N ASN A 413 -0.37 12.44 27.22
CA ASN A 413 0.41 11.55 28.09
C ASN A 413 0.69 10.18 27.46
N HIS A 414 0.02 9.81 26.36
CA HIS A 414 0.23 8.53 25.72
C HIS A 414 1.59 8.50 25.03
N THR A 415 2.30 7.39 25.18
CA THR A 415 3.63 7.15 24.61
C THR A 415 3.49 6.43 23.27
N LEU A 416 3.99 7.05 22.21
CA LEU A 416 4.06 6.50 20.85
C LEU A 416 5.48 6.03 20.54
N HIS A 417 5.61 4.90 19.85
CA HIS A 417 6.86 4.43 19.25
C HIS A 417 6.60 3.91 17.83
N LEU A 418 7.42 4.33 16.86
CA LEU A 418 7.32 3.94 15.45
C LEU A 418 8.66 3.35 14.99
N PRO A 419 9.04 2.12 15.39
CA PRO A 419 10.43 1.60 15.33
C PRO A 419 11.02 1.47 13.91
N HIS A 420 10.22 1.61 12.86
CA HIS A 420 10.66 1.59 11.46
C HIS A 420 10.62 2.96 10.77
N SER A 421 10.13 3.99 11.45
CA SER A 421 9.78 5.28 10.87
C SER A 421 10.86 6.35 10.98
N GLY A 422 12.06 6.03 10.48
CA GLY A 422 13.17 6.99 10.36
C GLY A 422 12.94 8.13 9.35
N GLN A 423 11.86 8.07 8.57
CA GLN A 423 11.48 9.05 7.55
C GLN A 423 9.96 9.27 7.55
N ARG A 424 9.51 10.36 6.90
CA ARG A 424 8.10 10.67 6.61
C ARG A 424 7.97 11.36 5.25
N ILE A 425 6.76 11.39 4.69
CA ILE A 425 6.47 12.22 3.51
C ILE A 425 6.58 13.71 3.88
N GLY A 426 7.17 14.52 3.00
CA GLY A 426 7.14 15.98 3.08
C GLY A 426 5.82 16.53 2.55
N VAL A 427 5.24 17.49 3.27
CA VAL A 427 3.98 18.15 2.93
C VAL A 427 4.13 19.67 3.04
N ASP A 428 3.31 20.40 2.29
CA ASP A 428 3.25 21.85 2.36
C ASP A 428 2.32 22.36 3.49
N ASN A 429 2.12 23.68 3.53
CA ASN A 429 1.30 24.35 4.55
C ASN A 429 -0.20 23.98 4.52
N ILE A 430 -0.69 23.31 3.48
CA ILE A 430 -2.06 22.79 3.38
C ILE A 430 -2.09 21.25 3.38
N LEU A 431 -1.03 20.64 3.93
CA LEU A 431 -0.86 19.19 4.13
C LEU A 431 -0.80 18.36 2.84
N ILE A 432 -0.55 19.00 1.70
CA ILE A 432 -0.42 18.33 0.41
C ILE A 432 1.05 17.92 0.18
N PRO A 433 1.33 16.66 -0.21
CA PRO A 433 2.69 16.20 -0.46
C PRO A 433 3.47 17.04 -1.47
N ASP A 434 4.71 17.39 -1.13
CA ASP A 434 5.59 18.25 -1.94
C ASP A 434 6.60 17.47 -2.82
N GLY A 435 6.51 16.14 -2.79
CA GLY A 435 7.41 15.21 -3.48
C GLY A 435 8.68 14.85 -2.68
N THR A 436 8.93 15.51 -1.55
CA THR A 436 10.11 15.24 -0.70
C THR A 436 9.85 14.10 0.30
N ILE A 437 10.95 13.50 0.76
CA ILE A 437 10.94 12.54 1.88
C ILE A 437 11.86 13.09 2.96
N LEU A 438 11.30 13.41 4.11
CA LEU A 438 11.99 14.10 5.19
C LEU A 438 12.54 13.09 6.20
N PRO A 439 13.78 13.24 6.68
CA PRO A 439 14.28 12.45 7.81
C PRO A 439 13.56 12.85 9.09
N ASN A 440 13.37 11.86 9.97
CA ASN A 440 12.99 12.08 11.36
C ASN A 440 14.29 12.07 12.17
N GLU A 441 15.02 13.20 12.15
CA GLU A 441 16.34 13.28 12.81
C GLU A 441 16.24 13.01 14.31
N LYS A 442 17.29 12.42 14.90
CA LYS A 442 17.23 12.00 16.30
C LYS A 442 17.00 13.22 17.22
N TYR A 443 16.05 13.08 18.15
CA TYR A 443 15.57 14.13 19.05
C TYR A 443 14.75 15.28 18.40
N SER A 444 14.46 15.21 17.10
CA SER A 444 13.48 16.12 16.45
C SER A 444 12.07 15.92 17.01
N VAL A 445 11.15 16.86 16.75
CA VAL A 445 9.75 16.69 17.18
C VAL A 445 9.10 15.45 16.57
N ASN A 446 9.55 15.02 15.39
CA ASN A 446 9.08 13.83 14.68
C ASN A 446 9.85 12.54 15.02
N ASP A 447 10.84 12.58 15.92
CA ASP A 447 11.50 11.36 16.40
C ASP A 447 10.59 10.60 17.36
N PHE A 448 9.88 9.60 16.82
CA PHE A 448 9.23 8.51 17.55
C PHE A 448 9.90 7.15 17.28
N TRP A 449 10.96 7.11 16.47
CA TRP A 449 11.55 5.87 15.96
C TRP A 449 12.82 5.47 16.70
N SER A 450 13.58 6.43 17.25
CA SER A 450 14.81 6.13 17.98
C SER A 450 14.56 5.69 19.43
N SER A 451 13.40 6.05 19.99
CA SER A 451 12.87 5.61 21.28
C SER A 451 11.37 5.92 21.39
N PRO A 452 10.59 5.22 22.25
CA PRO A 452 9.24 5.63 22.63
C PRO A 452 9.22 7.06 23.21
N LYS A 453 8.18 7.84 22.91
CA LYS A 453 8.04 9.24 23.34
C LYS A 453 6.57 9.63 23.53
N GLN A 454 6.25 10.39 24.59
CA GLN A 454 4.91 10.94 24.78
C GLN A 454 4.52 11.92 23.68
N LEU A 455 3.30 11.83 23.16
CA LEU A 455 2.76 12.72 22.14
C LEU A 455 2.80 14.20 22.57
N GLY A 456 2.64 14.47 23.87
CA GLY A 456 2.70 15.80 24.45
C GLY A 456 4.10 16.41 24.57
N ALA A 457 5.16 15.60 24.56
CA ALA A 457 6.50 16.00 24.99
C ALA A 457 7.13 17.16 24.19
N ASN A 458 6.67 17.37 22.96
CA ASN A 458 7.19 18.41 22.06
C ASN A 458 6.18 19.51 21.72
N LEU A 459 4.96 19.53 22.29
CA LEU A 459 3.91 20.48 21.90
C LEU A 459 4.23 21.97 22.22
N THR A 460 5.24 22.23 23.04
CA THR A 460 5.76 23.58 23.32
C THR A 460 7.06 23.90 22.57
N SER A 461 7.56 23.00 21.71
CA SER A 461 8.77 23.25 20.90
C SER A 461 8.45 24.22 19.75
N PRO A 462 9.28 25.24 19.47
CA PRO A 462 9.11 26.08 18.28
C PRO A 462 9.11 25.28 16.95
N GLU A 463 9.73 24.10 16.93
CA GLU A 463 9.79 23.19 15.78
C GLU A 463 8.44 22.49 15.46
N ILE A 464 7.50 22.43 16.41
CA ILE A 464 6.17 21.81 16.17
C ILE A 464 5.24 22.74 15.37
N LEU A 465 5.58 24.03 15.21
CA LEU A 465 4.76 25.00 14.50
C LEU A 465 4.81 24.77 12.98
N GLY A 466 3.67 24.43 12.39
CA GLY A 466 3.57 24.01 10.99
C GLY A 466 3.52 22.48 10.81
N ASN A 467 3.81 21.69 11.84
CA ASN A 467 3.93 20.23 11.76
C ASN A 467 2.58 19.48 11.60
N CYS A 468 1.48 20.22 11.51
CA CYS A 468 0.14 19.75 11.14
C CYS A 468 -0.59 20.78 10.26
N GLY A 469 0.16 21.43 9.34
CA GLY A 469 -0.36 22.47 8.45
C GLY A 469 -0.22 23.89 9.02
N PHE A 470 -0.68 24.88 8.25
CA PHE A 470 -0.42 26.30 8.49
C PHE A 470 -0.81 26.77 9.91
N ASN A 471 0.17 27.29 10.65
CA ASN A 471 0.00 27.78 12.03
C ASN A 471 -0.54 26.73 13.03
N CYS A 472 -0.49 25.44 12.67
CA CYS A 472 -0.89 24.33 13.52
C CYS A 472 0.25 23.90 14.46
N THR A 473 -0.11 23.31 15.61
CA THR A 473 0.82 22.69 16.56
C THR A 473 0.30 21.33 16.98
N GLY A 474 1.08 20.28 16.70
CA GLY A 474 0.69 18.87 16.82
C GLY A 474 1.33 18.02 15.71
N TYR A 475 0.70 16.89 15.39
CA TYR A 475 1.13 15.97 14.35
C TYR A 475 -0.02 15.72 13.36
N ASP A 476 0.28 15.79 12.06
CA ASP A 476 -0.53 15.23 10.97
C ASP A 476 0.42 14.82 9.82
N ASN A 477 1.06 13.64 9.93
CA ASN A 477 2.16 13.23 9.03
C ASN A 477 2.12 11.73 8.68
N ALA A 478 2.49 11.41 7.43
CA ALA A 478 2.65 10.03 6.94
C ALA A 478 4.07 9.52 7.19
N TYR A 479 4.25 8.71 8.22
CA TYR A 479 5.53 8.11 8.59
C TYR A 479 5.83 6.87 7.73
N LEU A 480 7.06 6.72 7.21
CA LEU A 480 7.42 5.65 6.28
C LEU A 480 7.95 4.41 7.00
N VAL A 481 7.29 3.27 6.80
CA VAL A 481 7.57 2.00 7.50
C VAL A 481 8.73 1.25 6.83
N ASN A 482 9.94 1.78 6.99
CA ASN A 482 11.15 1.25 6.37
C ASN A 482 11.59 -0.09 7.00
N ARG A 483 11.06 -1.20 6.47
CA ARG A 483 11.44 -2.58 6.84
C ARG A 483 12.24 -3.32 5.76
N ALA A 484 11.99 -3.05 4.48
CA ALA A 484 12.47 -3.87 3.36
C ALA A 484 14.02 -3.93 3.23
N GLN A 485 14.73 -2.89 3.67
CA GLN A 485 16.19 -2.84 3.69
C GLN A 485 16.83 -3.82 4.68
N ASN A 486 16.06 -4.33 5.65
CA ASN A 486 16.50 -5.34 6.62
C ASN A 486 16.45 -6.77 6.04
N GLY A 487 15.95 -6.93 4.81
CA GLY A 487 15.75 -8.22 4.14
C GLY A 487 14.28 -8.67 4.14
N PRO A 488 14.02 -9.96 3.80
CA PRO A 488 12.67 -10.51 3.86
C PRO A 488 12.12 -10.50 5.28
N TYR A 489 10.92 -9.95 5.46
CA TYR A 489 10.21 -9.86 6.73
C TYR A 489 8.79 -10.43 6.61
N ASP A 490 8.23 -10.94 7.71
CA ASP A 490 6.79 -11.22 7.81
C ASP A 490 6.18 -10.17 8.74
N TRP A 491 5.31 -9.34 8.19
CA TRP A 491 4.73 -8.21 8.91
C TRP A 491 3.97 -8.60 10.17
N ARG A 492 3.53 -9.86 10.28
CA ARG A 492 2.79 -10.42 11.43
C ARG A 492 3.68 -10.79 12.61
N THR A 493 4.99 -10.93 12.39
CA THR A 493 5.94 -11.45 13.41
C THR A 493 7.24 -10.66 13.53
N SER A 494 7.57 -9.79 12.58
CA SER A 494 8.83 -9.04 12.55
C SER A 494 8.83 -7.76 13.41
N GLY A 495 7.98 -7.70 14.43
CA GLY A 495 7.75 -6.52 15.28
C GLY A 495 6.62 -5.60 14.76
N PRO A 496 6.01 -4.79 15.63
CA PRO A 496 4.96 -3.85 15.25
C PRO A 496 5.52 -2.67 14.45
N VAL A 497 4.68 -2.07 13.60
CA VAL A 497 4.98 -0.81 12.89
C VAL A 497 4.79 0.41 13.80
N ALA A 498 3.89 0.30 14.78
CA ALA A 498 3.61 1.30 15.79
C ALA A 498 3.22 0.63 17.12
N THR A 499 3.65 1.24 18.23
CA THR A 499 3.17 0.94 19.58
C THR A 499 2.65 2.23 20.20
N LEU A 500 1.43 2.20 20.76
CA LEU A 500 0.88 3.28 21.57
C LEU A 500 0.54 2.73 22.96
N ALA A 501 0.88 3.45 24.03
CA ALA A 501 0.61 3.00 25.41
C ALA A 501 0.22 4.17 26.33
N SER A 502 -0.65 3.91 27.31
CA SER A 502 -0.86 4.80 28.46
C SER A 502 -0.33 4.18 29.75
N GLU A 503 0.41 4.97 30.50
CA GLU A 503 0.90 4.62 31.85
C GLU A 503 -0.24 4.61 32.89
N TRP A 504 -1.35 5.32 32.65
CA TRP A 504 -2.44 5.46 33.62
C TRP A 504 -3.40 4.27 33.61
N SER A 505 -3.88 3.86 32.44
CA SER A 505 -4.70 2.66 32.29
C SER A 505 -3.87 1.37 32.22
N GLY A 506 -2.56 1.48 31.97
CA GLY A 506 -1.68 0.36 31.64
C GLY A 506 -1.93 -0.23 30.24
N ILE A 507 -2.93 0.24 29.50
CA ILE A 507 -3.31 -0.29 28.19
C ILE A 507 -2.24 0.10 27.16
N GLN A 508 -1.71 -0.91 26.47
CA GLN A 508 -0.84 -0.79 25.30
C GLN A 508 -1.49 -1.47 24.09
N ILE A 509 -1.20 -0.93 22.91
CA ILE A 509 -1.59 -1.47 21.62
C ILE A 509 -0.37 -1.53 20.69
N ASP A 510 -0.04 -2.74 20.23
CA ASP A 510 1.00 -3.02 19.24
C ASP A 510 0.34 -3.29 17.89
N VAL A 511 0.62 -2.44 16.90
CA VAL A 511 0.02 -2.48 15.56
C VAL A 511 0.96 -3.16 14.59
N PHE A 512 0.51 -4.26 13.99
CA PHE A 512 1.17 -4.98 12.91
C PHE A 512 0.40 -4.72 11.61
N SER A 513 1.08 -4.39 10.51
CA SER A 513 0.45 -4.10 9.22
C SER A 513 1.37 -4.43 8.03
N ASP A 514 0.78 -4.81 6.89
CA ASP A 514 1.45 -5.08 5.61
C ASP A 514 1.71 -3.83 4.74
N GLN A 515 1.25 -2.66 5.21
CA GLN A 515 1.45 -1.37 4.54
C GLN A 515 2.87 -0.80 4.76
N ASP A 516 3.25 0.18 3.93
CA ASP A 516 4.58 0.82 3.93
C ASP A 516 4.56 2.27 4.48
N ALA A 517 3.41 2.78 4.92
CA ALA A 517 3.29 4.05 5.63
C ALA A 517 2.36 3.91 6.86
N PHE A 518 2.31 4.96 7.67
CA PHE A 518 1.49 5.06 8.89
C PHE A 518 1.17 6.53 9.17
N GLN A 519 -0.09 6.96 9.03
CA GLN A 519 -0.49 8.33 9.37
C GLN A 519 -0.66 8.47 10.88
N VAL A 520 -0.17 9.58 11.44
CA VAL A 520 -0.45 9.96 12.83
C VAL A 520 -1.00 11.38 12.87
N TYR A 521 -2.29 11.50 13.22
CA TYR A 521 -2.97 12.78 13.45
C TYR A 521 -3.30 12.93 14.95
N SER A 522 -2.66 13.88 15.65
CA SER A 522 -2.73 14.00 17.12
C SER A 522 -3.90 14.86 17.62
N CYS A 523 -5.05 14.82 16.94
CA CYS A 523 -6.22 15.66 17.23
C CYS A 523 -5.96 17.18 17.46
N PRO A 524 -5.09 17.87 16.70
CA PRO A 524 -4.88 19.32 16.84
C PRO A 524 -6.07 20.17 16.39
N GLY A 525 -6.98 19.65 15.56
CA GLY A 525 -8.20 20.37 15.15
C GLY A 525 -9.36 20.31 16.14
N GLN A 526 -9.31 19.42 17.14
CA GLN A 526 -10.38 19.25 18.13
C GLN A 526 -10.44 20.43 19.10
N ASN A 527 -11.64 20.83 19.50
CA ASN A 527 -11.90 22.11 20.18
C ASN A 527 -13.03 22.06 21.22
N GLY A 528 -13.52 20.88 21.60
CA GLY A 528 -14.65 20.71 22.51
C GLY A 528 -16.04 20.79 21.87
N SER A 529 -16.15 20.69 20.54
CA SER A 529 -17.44 20.57 19.83
C SER A 529 -17.94 19.13 19.72
N LEU A 530 -17.05 18.17 19.42
CA LEU A 530 -17.37 16.75 19.28
C LEU A 530 -17.66 16.13 20.66
N PRO A 531 -18.85 15.53 20.92
CA PRO A 531 -19.14 14.86 22.19
C PRO A 531 -18.42 13.51 22.35
N ILE A 532 -18.19 13.08 23.59
CA ILE A 532 -17.72 11.71 23.92
C ILE A 532 -18.88 10.80 24.37
N LYS A 533 -18.88 9.55 23.86
CA LYS A 533 -19.91 8.53 24.13
C LYS A 533 -20.16 8.33 25.61
N SER A 534 -21.39 7.99 25.98
CA SER A 534 -21.82 7.71 27.37
C SER A 534 -20.91 6.74 28.14
N THR A 535 -20.22 5.85 27.43
CA THR A 535 -19.24 4.85 27.91
C THR A 535 -17.86 5.42 28.29
N GLN A 536 -17.61 6.71 28.06
CA GLN A 536 -16.30 7.37 28.19
C GLN A 536 -16.31 8.50 29.21
N GLY A 537 -15.14 8.97 29.64
CA GLY A 537 -14.96 10.22 30.40
C GLY A 537 -15.18 10.12 31.91
N LEU A 538 -15.38 11.28 32.53
CA LEU A 538 -15.69 11.46 33.96
C LEU A 538 -16.84 12.46 34.12
N ASP A 539 -17.76 12.20 35.06
CA ASP A 539 -18.88 13.11 35.40
C ASP A 539 -18.42 14.50 35.89
N SER A 540 -17.16 14.61 36.31
CA SER A 540 -16.53 15.85 36.77
C SER A 540 -16.00 16.76 35.64
N ARG A 541 -16.20 16.40 34.36
CA ARG A 541 -15.66 17.13 33.20
C ARG A 541 -16.70 17.39 32.11
N PRO A 542 -16.47 18.38 31.23
CA PRO A 542 -17.18 18.49 29.95
C PRO A 542 -17.10 17.18 29.16
N ARG A 543 -18.23 16.70 28.64
CA ARG A 543 -18.31 15.45 27.87
C ARG A 543 -18.01 15.65 26.38
N VAL A 544 -16.85 16.25 26.09
CA VAL A 544 -16.42 16.62 24.73
C VAL A 544 -14.93 16.35 24.49
N VAL A 545 -14.52 16.27 23.23
CA VAL A 545 -13.14 16.04 22.80
C VAL A 545 -12.38 17.37 22.72
N GLU A 546 -11.50 17.60 23.69
CA GLU A 546 -10.61 18.77 23.72
C GLU A 546 -9.49 18.67 22.67
N LYS A 547 -8.72 19.76 22.48
CA LYS A 547 -7.52 19.74 21.62
C LYS A 547 -6.53 18.70 22.15
N TYR A 548 -6.00 17.86 21.27
CA TYR A 548 -5.19 16.69 21.64
C TYR A 548 -5.93 15.62 22.46
N GLY A 549 -7.28 15.64 22.48
CA GLY A 549 -8.12 14.65 23.15
C GLY A 549 -7.86 13.20 22.73
N CYS A 550 -7.23 12.99 21.59
CA CYS A 550 -7.09 11.72 20.91
C CYS A 550 -5.86 11.68 19.99
N VAL A 551 -5.57 10.50 19.45
CA VAL A 551 -4.64 10.30 18.33
C VAL A 551 -5.27 9.35 17.31
N VAL A 552 -5.17 9.65 16.02
CA VAL A 552 -5.55 8.74 14.94
C VAL A 552 -4.30 7.98 14.48
N MET A 553 -4.47 6.70 14.16
CA MET A 553 -3.39 5.78 13.79
C MET A 553 -3.79 4.96 12.56
N GLU A 554 -3.51 5.49 11.38
CA GLU A 554 -3.97 4.94 10.10
C GLU A 554 -2.88 4.08 9.47
N VAL A 555 -3.23 2.84 9.12
CA VAL A 555 -2.37 1.95 8.35
C VAL A 555 -2.67 2.17 6.86
N GLU A 556 -1.81 2.88 6.15
CA GLU A 556 -2.02 3.21 4.74
C GLU A 556 -0.71 3.16 3.93
N ASP A 557 -0.81 3.38 2.63
CA ASP A 557 0.37 3.52 1.78
C ASP A 557 0.74 5.01 1.59
N TRP A 558 1.74 5.30 0.77
CA TRP A 558 2.32 6.64 0.66
C TRP A 558 1.30 7.65 0.09
N ILE A 559 1.00 8.69 0.87
CA ILE A 559 -0.01 9.71 0.57
C ILE A 559 0.30 10.48 -0.73
N ASP A 560 -0.74 10.80 -1.52
CA ASP A 560 -0.66 11.38 -2.88
C ASP A 560 0.23 10.61 -3.89
N ALA A 561 0.74 9.41 -3.58
CA ALA A 561 1.77 8.77 -4.41
C ALA A 561 1.32 8.37 -5.84
N ILE A 562 0.02 8.47 -6.14
CA ILE A 562 -0.51 8.42 -7.52
C ILE A 562 -0.04 9.59 -8.40
N ASN A 563 0.34 10.72 -7.78
CA ASN A 563 0.86 11.92 -8.44
C ASN A 563 2.39 12.06 -8.30
N GLN A 564 3.07 11.09 -7.67
CA GLN A 564 4.52 11.14 -7.36
C GLN A 564 5.25 9.93 -8.01
N PRO A 565 5.27 9.83 -9.35
CA PRO A 565 5.75 8.65 -10.08
C PRO A 565 7.23 8.28 -9.83
N GLU A 566 8.07 9.23 -9.42
CA GLU A 566 9.46 8.99 -8.99
C GLU A 566 9.58 8.00 -7.82
N TRP A 567 8.59 7.98 -6.92
CA TRP A 567 8.51 7.04 -5.80
C TRP A 567 8.12 5.61 -6.26
N GLN A 568 7.75 5.42 -7.54
CA GLN A 568 7.47 4.12 -8.18
C GLN A 568 6.35 3.31 -7.49
N ARG A 569 5.41 4.00 -6.81
CA ARG A 569 4.34 3.38 -6.02
C ARG A 569 3.16 2.85 -6.84
N GLU A 570 3.06 3.17 -8.14
CA GLU A 570 1.92 2.88 -9.03
C GLU A 570 1.27 1.51 -8.77
N LYS A 571 2.05 0.42 -8.70
CA LYS A 571 1.56 -0.97 -8.54
C LYS A 571 0.92 -1.30 -7.18
N LYS A 572 0.99 -0.41 -6.20
CA LYS A 572 0.27 -0.52 -4.92
C LYS A 572 -0.94 0.42 -4.82
N HIS A 573 -1.11 1.33 -5.79
CA HIS A 573 -2.18 2.34 -5.79
C HIS A 573 -3.13 2.19 -6.96
N ILE A 574 -2.67 1.83 -8.16
CA ILE A 574 -3.50 1.72 -9.38
C ILE A 574 -3.82 0.24 -9.66
N PHE A 575 -5.12 -0.10 -9.69
CA PHE A 575 -5.61 -1.47 -9.90
C PHE A 575 -6.63 -1.52 -11.04
N GLY A 576 -6.49 -2.48 -11.96
CA GLY A 576 -7.45 -2.74 -13.03
C GLY A 576 -8.00 -4.18 -13.03
N PRO A 577 -8.94 -4.51 -13.94
CA PRO A 577 -9.72 -5.76 -13.88
C PRO A 577 -8.96 -7.07 -14.17
N ASN A 578 -7.66 -7.00 -14.43
CA ASN A 578 -6.78 -8.17 -14.66
C ASN A 578 -5.68 -8.28 -13.60
N ASP A 579 -5.58 -7.31 -12.70
CA ASP A 579 -4.60 -7.28 -11.63
C ASP A 579 -5.10 -8.09 -10.41
N PRO A 580 -4.22 -8.48 -9.48
CA PRO A 580 -4.65 -8.95 -8.16
C PRO A 580 -5.50 -7.89 -7.45
N ALA A 581 -6.38 -8.33 -6.54
CA ALA A 581 -7.10 -7.41 -5.67
C ALA A 581 -6.13 -6.51 -4.89
N TYR A 582 -6.54 -5.27 -4.64
CA TYR A 582 -5.97 -4.50 -3.53
C TYR A 582 -6.25 -5.29 -2.24
N VAL A 583 -5.22 -5.43 -1.40
CA VAL A 583 -5.32 -6.04 -0.08
C VAL A 583 -4.55 -5.19 0.91
N LEU A 584 -5.18 -4.96 2.06
CA LEU A 584 -4.56 -4.46 3.28
C LEU A 584 -4.88 -5.45 4.39
N GLU A 585 -3.86 -5.85 5.15
CA GLU A 585 -4.01 -6.67 6.36
C GLU A 585 -3.30 -6.00 7.54
N ALA A 586 -4.02 -5.87 8.67
CA ALA A 586 -3.47 -5.36 9.91
C ALA A 586 -3.97 -6.14 11.13
N SER A 587 -3.27 -6.01 12.26
CA SER A 587 -3.63 -6.61 13.54
C SER A 587 -3.13 -5.74 14.69
N TYR A 588 -4.06 -5.35 15.54
CA TYR A 588 -3.92 -4.43 16.65
C TYR A 588 -3.98 -5.31 17.92
N VAL A 589 -2.83 -5.58 18.52
CA VAL A 589 -2.65 -6.51 19.64
C VAL A 589 -2.57 -5.72 20.95
N PHE A 590 -3.38 -6.09 21.93
CA PHE A 590 -3.52 -5.36 23.19
C PHE A 590 -2.82 -6.07 24.36
N SER A 591 -2.13 -5.29 25.17
CA SER A 591 -1.64 -5.71 26.49
C SER A 591 -2.07 -4.73 27.58
N VAL A 592 -1.96 -5.19 28.82
CA VAL A 592 -2.14 -4.38 30.02
C VAL A 592 -0.89 -4.61 30.85
N ASN A 593 -0.18 -3.54 31.16
CA ASN A 593 1.16 -3.56 31.77
C ASN A 593 1.14 -3.11 33.25
#